data_AF-A0A1H8PFZ3-F1
#
_entry.id   AF-A0A1H8PFZ3-F1
#
_cell.length_a   1.000
_cell.length_b   1.000
_cell.length_c   1.000
_cell.angle_alpha   90.00
_cell.angle_beta   90.00
_cell.angle_gamma   90.00
#
_symmetry.space_group_name_H-M   'P 1'
#
loop_
_entity.id
_entity.type
_entity.pdbx_description
1 polymer ?
#
loop_
_entity_poly.entity_id
_entity_poly.type
_entity_poly.pdbx_seq_one_letter_code
_entity_poly.pdbx_strand_id
1 'polypeptide(L)'
;MPSASRIVIAAAGGGKTTRVVDQALGADTGITALVTYTRNNIREIGLKMHERSRAIPPHVEVISWYTFLLHELARPYQSAMHSRRIDGFFWTEGKSVIYAPEANTAAHYFSDGRLIYSDKISKFICACDAKSGGSVMRRLRQRFAHIIIDEIQDMAGYDLDLLELMLRSNVRVTFVGDHRQATFATNNAPKNKAFRGPAIINKFEAWKKGLCCKNREA
;
A
#
# COMPACT_ATOMS: atom_id res chain seq x y z
N MET A 1 15.93 -3.09 15.73
CA MET A 1 16.34 -1.74 15.26
C MET A 1 15.11 -1.05 14.68
N PRO A 2 14.87 0.25 14.94
CA PRO A 2 13.78 0.96 14.30
C PRO A 2 13.95 0.87 12.77
N SER A 3 12.88 0.58 12.04
CA SER A 3 12.93 0.54 10.58
C SER A 3 13.25 1.94 10.03
N ALA A 4 13.88 2.03 8.86
CA ALA A 4 14.12 3.31 8.16
C ALA A 4 12.81 3.96 7.63
N SER A 5 11.66 3.43 8.05
CA SER A 5 10.34 3.81 7.58
C SER A 5 9.79 4.97 8.38
N ARG A 6 9.05 5.84 7.69
CA ARG A 6 8.56 7.12 8.21
C ARG A 6 7.09 7.28 7.90
N ILE A 7 6.37 7.99 8.79
CA ILE A 7 4.99 8.41 8.56
C ILE A 7 4.95 9.93 8.58
N VAL A 8 4.50 10.53 7.48
CA VAL A 8 4.39 11.96 7.26
C VAL A 8 2.92 12.32 7.15
N ILE A 9 2.41 13.04 8.14
CA ILE A 9 1.05 13.58 8.12
C ILE A 9 1.15 15.05 7.74
N ALA A 10 0.49 15.44 6.65
CA ALA A 10 0.53 16.82 6.15
C ALA A 10 -0.85 17.28 5.69
N ALA A 11 -1.20 18.53 5.97
CA ALA A 11 -2.51 19.10 5.64
C ALA A 11 -2.70 19.33 4.13
N ALA A 12 -3.96 19.48 3.70
CA ALA A 12 -4.38 19.92 2.37
C ALA A 12 -3.62 21.18 1.97
N GLY A 13 -3.20 21.29 0.70
CA GLY A 13 -2.45 22.46 0.24
C GLY A 13 -1.03 22.61 0.80
N GLY A 14 -0.58 21.75 1.72
CA GLY A 14 0.77 21.80 2.32
C GLY A 14 1.91 21.30 1.42
N GLY A 15 1.67 21.18 0.11
CA GLY A 15 2.70 20.73 -0.86
C GLY A 15 3.05 19.24 -0.78
N LYS A 16 2.16 18.38 -0.27
CA LYS A 16 2.39 16.92 -0.13
C LYS A 16 2.93 16.26 -1.39
N THR A 17 2.19 16.39 -2.49
CA THR A 17 2.56 15.79 -3.78
C THR A 17 3.92 16.30 -4.25
N THR A 18 4.22 17.59 -4.03
CA THR A 18 5.51 18.18 -4.41
C THR A 18 6.65 17.58 -3.60
N ARG A 19 6.50 17.44 -2.28
CA ARG A 19 7.50 16.80 -1.42
C ARG A 19 7.73 15.34 -1.77
N VAL A 20 6.67 14.62 -2.11
CA VAL A 20 6.75 13.21 -2.49
C VAL A 20 7.45 13.03 -3.84
N VAL A 21 7.15 13.91 -4.81
CA VAL A 21 7.85 13.95 -6.11
C VAL A 21 9.33 14.30 -5.92
N ASP A 22 9.65 15.35 -5.16
CA ASP A 22 11.03 15.77 -4.90
C ASP A 22 11.81 14.67 -4.17
N GLN A 23 11.17 13.97 -3.22
CA GLN A 23 11.78 12.82 -2.54
C GLN A 23 12.03 11.64 -3.48
N ALA A 24 11.11 11.35 -4.40
CA ALA A 24 11.28 10.28 -5.37
C ALA A 24 12.39 10.58 -6.39
N LEU A 25 12.46 11.83 -6.86
CA LEU A 25 13.46 12.27 -7.84
C LEU A 25 14.86 12.45 -7.25
N GLY A 26 14.97 12.82 -5.97
CA GLY A 26 16.24 12.98 -5.25
C GLY A 26 16.81 11.67 -4.69
N ALA A 27 16.30 10.51 -5.12
CA ALA A 27 16.78 9.21 -4.66
C ALA A 27 18.01 8.78 -5.47
N ASP A 28 19.15 8.65 -4.80
CA ASP A 28 20.44 8.40 -5.47
C ASP A 28 20.73 6.91 -5.73
N THR A 29 19.91 6.00 -5.19
CA THR A 29 20.17 4.55 -5.23
C THR A 29 18.89 3.71 -5.37
N GLY A 30 18.95 2.75 -6.30
CA GLY A 30 17.89 1.77 -6.53
C GLY A 30 16.57 2.39 -6.99
N ILE A 31 15.51 1.58 -7.02
CA ILE A 31 14.21 2.01 -7.54
C ILE A 31 13.32 2.53 -6.41
N THR A 32 12.72 3.70 -6.64
CA THR A 32 11.70 4.30 -5.78
C THR A 32 10.31 4.14 -6.39
N ALA A 33 9.43 3.43 -5.68
CA ALA A 33 8.01 3.34 -6.06
C ALA A 33 7.20 4.45 -5.39
N LEU A 34 6.45 5.20 -6.18
CA LEU A 34 5.45 6.15 -5.74
C LEU A 34 4.05 5.57 -5.99
N VAL A 35 3.39 5.18 -4.90
CA VAL A 35 2.11 4.48 -4.91
C VAL A 35 1.00 5.42 -4.47
N THR A 36 -0.07 5.52 -5.25
CA THR A 36 -1.25 6.34 -4.91
C THR A 36 -2.54 5.64 -5.31
N TYR A 37 -3.66 6.07 -4.75
CA TYR A 37 -4.95 5.41 -4.95
C TYR A 37 -5.65 5.83 -6.24
N THR A 38 -5.73 7.14 -6.52
CA THR A 38 -6.57 7.65 -7.61
C THR A 38 -5.80 7.77 -8.92
N ARG A 39 -6.49 7.50 -10.03
CA ARG A 39 -5.95 7.77 -11.38
C ARG A 39 -5.64 9.25 -11.61
N ASN A 40 -6.37 10.14 -10.92
CA ASN A 40 -6.13 11.57 -10.98
C ASN A 40 -4.77 11.92 -10.35
N ASN A 41 -4.48 11.39 -9.15
CA ASN A 41 -3.21 11.61 -8.47
C ASN A 41 -2.03 11.08 -9.30
N ILE A 42 -2.17 9.94 -9.97
CA ILE A 42 -1.13 9.43 -10.89
C ILE A 42 -0.82 10.45 -11.99
N ARG A 43 -1.85 11.05 -12.60
CA ARG A 43 -1.70 12.07 -13.65
C ARG A 43 -1.05 13.33 -13.10
N GLU A 44 -1.51 13.82 -11.94
CA GLU A 44 -0.95 15.01 -11.29
C GLU A 44 0.51 14.82 -10.90
N ILE A 45 0.86 13.66 -10.34
CA ILE A 45 2.24 13.28 -10.03
C ILE A 45 3.08 13.27 -11.31
N GLY A 46 2.57 12.68 -12.40
CA GLY A 46 3.25 12.67 -13.69
C GLY A 46 3.52 14.07 -14.23
N LEU A 47 2.52 14.95 -14.20
CA LEU A 47 2.67 16.35 -14.62
C LEU A 47 3.73 17.08 -13.78
N LYS A 48 3.70 16.93 -12.45
CA LYS A 48 4.70 17.53 -11.55
C LYS A 48 6.11 16.99 -11.79
N MET A 49 6.25 15.69 -12.10
CA MET A 49 7.54 15.12 -12.47
C MET A 49 8.07 15.75 -13.76
N HIS A 50 7.21 16.02 -14.74
CA HIS A 50 7.59 16.69 -15.99
C HIS A 50 7.94 18.18 -15.79
N GLU A 51 7.34 18.86 -14.82
CA GLU A 51 7.75 20.22 -14.44
C GLU A 51 9.15 20.25 -13.81
N ARG A 52 9.53 19.19 -13.08
CA ARG A 52 10.80 19.11 -12.34
C ARG A 52 11.93 18.44 -13.11
N SER A 53 11.61 17.58 -14.08
CA SER A 53 12.56 16.84 -14.90
C SER A 53 12.06 16.72 -16.34
N ARG A 54 12.98 16.80 -17.31
CA ARG A 54 12.65 16.64 -18.74
C ARG A 54 12.02 15.28 -19.06
N ALA A 55 12.36 14.25 -18.28
CA ALA A 55 11.79 12.92 -18.37
C ALA A 55 11.70 12.30 -16.97
N ILE A 56 10.75 11.37 -16.78
CA ILE A 56 10.69 10.59 -15.54
C ILE A 56 11.95 9.70 -15.49
N PRO A 57 12.78 9.80 -14.44
CA PRO A 57 13.97 8.97 -14.34
C PRO A 57 13.60 7.48 -14.29
N PRO A 58 14.42 6.59 -14.89
CA PRO A 58 14.13 5.16 -14.95
C PRO A 58 14.12 4.47 -13.57
N HIS A 59 14.64 5.13 -12.54
CA HIS A 59 14.63 4.65 -11.16
C HIS A 59 13.37 5.06 -10.38
N VAL A 60 12.43 5.78 -11.00
CA VAL A 60 11.17 6.20 -10.37
C VAL A 60 9.99 5.52 -11.07
N GLU A 61 9.16 4.84 -10.28
CA GLU A 61 7.95 4.18 -10.78
C GLU A 61 6.71 4.76 -10.11
N VAL A 62 5.76 5.29 -10.90
CA VAL A 62 4.47 5.77 -10.38
C VAL A 62 3.41 4.71 -10.66
N ILE A 63 2.82 4.14 -9.61
CA ILE A 63 1.97 2.94 -9.68
C ILE A 63 0.68 3.15 -8.89
N SER A 64 -0.46 2.66 -9.38
CA SER A 64 -1.69 2.65 -8.59
C SER A 64 -1.62 1.63 -7.44
N TRP A 65 -2.34 1.88 -6.33
CA TRP A 65 -2.42 0.96 -5.20
C TRP A 65 -2.77 -0.46 -5.62
N TYR A 66 -3.84 -0.65 -6.40
CA TYR A 66 -4.27 -1.98 -6.83
C TYR A 66 -3.31 -2.64 -7.81
N THR A 67 -2.68 -1.87 -8.71
CA THR A 67 -1.64 -2.41 -9.59
C THR A 67 -0.44 -2.88 -8.77
N PHE A 68 0.01 -2.07 -7.81
CA PHE A 68 1.09 -2.41 -6.90
C PHE A 68 0.79 -3.70 -6.13
N LEU A 69 -0.38 -3.78 -5.47
CA LEU A 69 -0.82 -4.97 -4.75
C LEU A 69 -0.83 -6.22 -5.63
N LEU A 70 -1.42 -6.14 -6.83
CA LEU A 70 -1.57 -7.30 -7.69
C LEU A 70 -0.22 -7.76 -8.27
N HIS A 71 0.59 -6.83 -8.77
CA HIS A 71 1.79 -7.16 -9.53
C HIS A 71 3.00 -7.44 -8.62
N GLU A 72 3.17 -6.67 -7.55
CA GLU A 72 4.37 -6.75 -6.72
C GLU A 72 4.22 -7.68 -5.51
N LEU A 73 2.98 -7.89 -5.04
CA LEU A 73 2.71 -8.63 -3.80
C LEU A 73 1.93 -9.92 -4.02
N ALA A 74 0.79 -9.88 -4.72
CA ALA A 74 -0.11 -11.02 -4.83
C ALA A 74 0.39 -12.06 -5.85
N ARG A 75 0.54 -11.68 -7.12
CA ARG A 75 0.88 -12.62 -8.21
C ARG A 75 2.18 -13.40 -7.99
N PRO A 76 3.29 -12.80 -7.54
CA PRO A 76 4.56 -13.53 -7.40
C PRO A 76 4.51 -14.66 -6.37
N TYR A 77 3.60 -14.58 -5.39
CA TYR A 77 3.50 -15.53 -4.27
C TYR A 77 2.14 -16.20 -4.13
N GLN A 78 1.26 -16.01 -5.12
CA GLN A 78 -0.09 -16.55 -5.10
C GLN A 78 -0.10 -18.07 -4.89
N SER A 79 0.91 -18.81 -5.39
CA SER A 79 1.00 -20.27 -5.31
C SER A 79 1.06 -20.82 -3.89
N ALA A 80 1.40 -19.98 -2.90
CA ALA A 80 1.31 -20.34 -1.48
C ALA A 80 -0.14 -20.60 -1.03
N MET A 81 -1.12 -20.02 -1.73
CA MET A 81 -2.54 -20.06 -1.38
C MET A 81 -3.41 -20.59 -2.52
N HIS A 82 -3.08 -20.28 -3.77
CA HIS A 82 -3.91 -20.47 -4.94
C HIS A 82 -3.08 -20.89 -6.16
N SER A 83 -3.45 -21.99 -6.79
CA SER A 83 -2.68 -22.60 -7.88
C SER A 83 -2.88 -21.93 -9.24
N ARG A 84 -3.99 -21.22 -9.45
CA ARG A 84 -4.30 -20.55 -10.72
C ARG A 84 -3.79 -19.11 -10.72
N ARG A 85 -3.45 -18.61 -11.91
CA ARG A 85 -3.06 -17.21 -12.10
C ARG A 85 -4.21 -16.27 -11.77
N ILE A 86 -3.91 -15.21 -11.02
CA ILE A 86 -4.84 -14.11 -10.79
C ILE A 86 -4.87 -13.23 -12.03
N ASP A 87 -5.96 -13.31 -12.80
CA ASP A 87 -6.10 -12.60 -14.07
C ASP A 87 -6.37 -11.10 -13.87
N GLY A 88 -7.08 -10.75 -12.80
CA GLY A 88 -7.38 -9.37 -12.46
C GLY A 88 -8.25 -9.27 -11.22
N PHE A 89 -8.96 -8.15 -11.11
CA PHE A 89 -9.86 -7.88 -9.99
C PHE A 89 -11.31 -8.16 -10.37
N PHE A 90 -12.05 -8.71 -9.43
CA PHE A 90 -13.49 -8.52 -9.35
C PHE A 90 -13.74 -7.35 -8.39
N TRP A 91 -14.23 -6.24 -8.91
CA TRP A 91 -14.48 -5.03 -8.13
C TRP A 91 -15.72 -5.19 -7.26
N THR A 92 -15.59 -4.89 -5.97
CA THR A 92 -16.65 -5.14 -4.99
C THR A 92 -17.03 -3.85 -4.28
N GLU A 93 -18.31 -3.49 -4.35
CA GLU A 93 -18.89 -2.45 -3.51
C GLU A 93 -19.33 -3.09 -2.18
N GLY A 94 -18.46 -3.01 -1.15
CA GLY A 94 -18.77 -3.58 0.16
C GLY A 94 -17.91 -4.81 0.51
N LYS A 95 -18.52 -5.79 1.18
CA LYS A 95 -17.85 -7.01 1.63
C LYS A 95 -18.23 -8.17 0.71
N SER A 96 -17.27 -8.73 -0.01
CA SER A 96 -17.53 -9.91 -0.83
C SER A 96 -17.68 -11.16 0.03
N VAL A 97 -18.49 -12.10 -0.48
CA VAL A 97 -18.65 -13.49 -0.03
C VAL A 97 -18.74 -13.63 1.49
N ILE A 98 -19.77 -13.01 2.08
CA ILE A 98 -19.95 -12.89 3.55
C ILE A 98 -19.91 -14.25 4.26
N TYR A 99 -20.43 -15.31 3.61
CA TYR A 99 -20.57 -16.65 4.18
C TYR A 99 -19.48 -17.64 3.73
N ALA A 100 -18.55 -17.24 2.86
CA ALA A 100 -17.48 -18.14 2.43
C ALA A 100 -16.39 -18.22 3.51
N PRO A 101 -16.14 -19.40 4.11
CA PRO A 101 -15.09 -19.55 5.10
C PRO A 101 -13.72 -19.41 4.44
N GLU A 102 -12.75 -18.85 5.15
CA GLU A 102 -11.38 -18.65 4.65
C GLU A 102 -10.67 -19.97 4.29
N ALA A 103 -11.04 -21.07 4.96
CA ALA A 103 -10.57 -22.41 4.63
C ALA A 103 -10.90 -22.81 3.17
N ASN A 104 -12.00 -22.29 2.61
CA ASN A 104 -12.29 -22.38 1.19
C ASN A 104 -11.66 -21.19 0.46
N THR A 105 -10.35 -21.26 0.23
CA THR A 105 -9.57 -20.17 -0.39
C THR A 105 -10.15 -19.75 -1.74
N ALA A 106 -10.58 -20.70 -2.58
CA ALA A 106 -11.12 -20.40 -3.90
C ALA A 106 -12.37 -19.51 -3.82
N ALA A 107 -13.34 -19.87 -2.97
CA ALA A 107 -14.57 -19.08 -2.82
C ALA A 107 -14.36 -17.81 -1.98
N HIS A 108 -13.45 -17.81 -1.01
CA HIS A 108 -13.25 -16.67 -0.10
C HIS A 108 -12.54 -15.49 -0.76
N TYR A 109 -11.58 -15.77 -1.64
CA TYR A 109 -10.72 -14.75 -2.24
C TYR A 109 -11.05 -14.46 -3.70
N PHE A 110 -11.67 -15.41 -4.43
CA PHE A 110 -11.79 -15.33 -5.88
C PHE A 110 -13.22 -15.50 -6.38
N SER A 111 -13.54 -14.72 -7.42
CA SER A 111 -14.65 -14.99 -8.34
C SER A 111 -14.16 -15.90 -9.46
N ASP A 112 -14.86 -17.02 -9.67
CA ASP A 112 -14.51 -18.08 -10.65
C ASP A 112 -13.06 -18.61 -10.54
N GLY A 113 -12.42 -18.44 -9.37
CA GLY A 113 -11.05 -18.86 -9.15
C GLY A 113 -9.98 -18.14 -9.99
N ARG A 114 -10.31 -17.03 -10.67
CA ARG A 114 -9.36 -16.27 -11.52
C ARG A 114 -9.32 -14.77 -11.20
N LEU A 115 -10.44 -14.20 -10.78
CA LEU A 115 -10.53 -12.78 -10.44
C LEU A 115 -10.52 -12.63 -8.92
N ILE A 116 -9.54 -11.90 -8.38
CA ILE A 116 -9.48 -11.66 -6.92
C ILE A 116 -10.46 -10.56 -6.53
N TYR A 117 -11.20 -10.74 -5.45
CA TYR A 117 -12.06 -9.67 -4.92
C TYR A 117 -11.21 -8.49 -4.42
N SER A 118 -11.55 -7.27 -4.86
CA SER A 118 -10.80 -6.07 -4.48
C SER A 118 -10.77 -5.83 -2.97
N ASP A 119 -11.82 -6.18 -2.24
CA ASP A 119 -11.85 -6.08 -0.76
C ASP A 119 -11.04 -7.18 -0.05
N LYS A 120 -10.52 -8.19 -0.77
CA LYS A 120 -9.78 -9.32 -0.17
C LYS A 120 -8.30 -9.36 -0.51
N ILE A 121 -7.83 -8.58 -1.48
CA ILE A 121 -6.44 -8.69 -1.96
C ILE A 121 -5.42 -8.46 -0.83
N SER A 122 -5.60 -7.46 0.02
CA SER A 122 -4.65 -7.17 1.10
C SER A 122 -4.63 -8.30 2.14
N LYS A 123 -5.79 -8.90 2.41
CA LYS A 123 -5.88 -10.11 3.24
C LYS A 123 -5.16 -11.29 2.60
N PHE A 124 -5.38 -11.50 1.30
CA PHE A 124 -4.74 -12.58 0.52
C PHE A 124 -3.21 -12.45 0.55
N ILE A 125 -2.69 -11.22 0.40
CA ILE A 125 -1.25 -10.93 0.47
C ILE A 125 -0.70 -11.28 1.85
N CYS A 126 -1.35 -10.86 2.94
CA CYS A 126 -0.92 -11.21 4.29
C CYS A 126 -0.89 -12.74 4.49
N ALA A 127 -1.87 -13.47 3.97
CA ALA A 127 -1.89 -14.93 4.02
C ALA A 127 -0.76 -15.57 3.20
N CYS A 128 -0.47 -15.03 2.01
CA CYS A 128 0.65 -15.49 1.17
C CYS A 128 2.00 -15.24 1.86
N ASP A 129 2.20 -14.08 2.45
CA ASP A 129 3.44 -13.76 3.18
C ASP A 129 3.63 -14.69 4.37
N ALA A 130 2.58 -14.91 5.17
CA ALA A 130 2.62 -15.84 6.30
C ALA A 130 2.95 -17.28 5.86
N LYS A 131 2.26 -17.81 4.84
CA LYS A 131 2.51 -19.18 4.33
C LYS A 131 3.87 -19.36 3.65
N SER A 132 4.40 -18.28 3.07
CA SER A 132 5.71 -18.30 2.40
C SER A 132 6.88 -17.91 3.31
N GLY A 133 6.63 -17.77 4.62
CA GLY A 133 7.66 -17.42 5.60
C GLY A 133 8.28 -16.04 5.38
N GLY A 134 7.47 -15.03 5.03
CA GLY A 134 7.93 -13.65 4.83
C GLY A 134 8.51 -13.37 3.45
N SER A 135 8.32 -14.27 2.48
CA SER A 135 8.94 -14.14 1.16
C SER A 135 8.40 -12.96 0.34
N VAL A 136 7.14 -12.58 0.54
CA VAL A 136 6.52 -11.44 -0.15
C VAL A 136 7.25 -10.17 0.25
N MET A 137 7.37 -9.91 1.55
CA MET A 137 8.04 -8.70 2.05
C MET A 137 9.54 -8.69 1.74
N ARG A 138 10.19 -9.87 1.77
CA ARG A 138 11.61 -9.99 1.40
C ARG A 138 11.86 -9.59 -0.05
N ARG A 139 11.04 -10.06 -1.00
CA ARG A 139 11.17 -9.64 -2.41
C ARG A 139 10.86 -8.16 -2.57
N LEU A 140 9.82 -7.67 -1.90
CA LEU A 140 9.45 -6.26 -1.99
C LEU A 140 10.62 -5.34 -1.60
N ARG A 141 11.35 -5.69 -0.54
CA ARG A 141 12.58 -5.00 -0.10
C ARG A 141 13.75 -5.13 -1.08
N GLN A 142 13.85 -6.22 -1.82
CA GLN A 142 14.88 -6.40 -2.86
C GLN A 142 14.55 -5.59 -4.13
N ARG A 143 13.27 -5.43 -4.43
CA ARG A 143 12.79 -4.77 -5.64
C ARG A 143 12.83 -3.25 -5.57
N PHE A 144 12.47 -2.70 -4.41
CA PHE A 144 12.40 -1.25 -4.20
C PHE A 144 13.33 -0.84 -3.09
N ALA A 145 14.24 0.09 -3.41
CA ALA A 145 15.08 0.73 -2.42
C ALA A 145 14.22 1.58 -1.47
N HIS A 146 13.13 2.16 -1.97
CA HIS A 146 12.17 2.93 -1.19
C HIS A 146 10.77 2.88 -1.80
N ILE A 147 9.74 2.85 -0.96
CA ILE A 147 8.33 2.93 -1.38
C ILE A 147 7.67 4.10 -0.67
N ILE A 148 7.04 5.00 -1.43
CA ILE A 148 6.24 6.10 -0.91
C ILE A 148 4.79 5.77 -1.21
N ILE A 149 3.95 5.72 -0.18
CA ILE A 149 2.52 5.45 -0.30
C ILE A 149 1.78 6.71 0.10
N ASP A 150 1.09 7.32 -0.87
CA ASP A 150 0.28 8.51 -0.68
C ASP A 150 -1.19 8.15 -0.37
N GLU A 151 -1.93 9.11 0.16
CA GLU A 151 -3.33 8.98 0.57
C GLU A 151 -3.59 7.85 1.57
N ILE A 152 -2.66 7.64 2.52
CA ILE A 152 -2.81 6.58 3.53
C ILE A 152 -4.06 6.73 4.39
N GLN A 153 -4.68 7.93 4.46
CA GLN A 153 -5.93 8.13 5.18
C GLN A 153 -7.11 7.35 4.59
N ASP A 154 -7.04 7.00 3.30
CA ASP A 154 -8.11 6.25 2.63
C ASP A 154 -7.99 4.74 2.90
N MET A 155 -6.87 4.28 3.48
CA MET A 155 -6.59 2.87 3.75
C MET A 155 -7.49 2.34 4.88
N ALA A 156 -8.13 1.19 4.63
CA ALA A 156 -9.08 0.58 5.56
C ALA A 156 -8.98 -0.94 5.58
N GLY A 157 -9.56 -1.56 6.62
CA GLY A 157 -9.61 -3.02 6.71
C GLY A 157 -8.21 -3.64 6.74
N TYR A 158 -7.99 -4.64 5.88
CA TYR A 158 -6.72 -5.36 5.77
C TYR A 158 -5.59 -4.57 5.11
N ASP A 159 -5.87 -3.41 4.50
CA ASP A 159 -4.80 -2.53 4.03
C ASP A 159 -3.92 -2.08 5.20
N LEU A 160 -4.53 -1.81 6.36
CA LEU A 160 -3.79 -1.44 7.58
C LEU A 160 -2.92 -2.58 8.11
N ASP A 161 -3.40 -3.83 8.06
CA ASP A 161 -2.61 -5.01 8.43
C ASP A 161 -1.41 -5.17 7.47
N LEU A 162 -1.60 -4.92 6.16
CA LEU A 162 -0.55 -4.99 5.15
C LEU A 162 0.50 -3.88 5.33
N LEU A 163 0.08 -2.64 5.60
CA LEU A 163 0.99 -1.53 5.89
C LEU A 163 1.81 -1.81 7.17
N GLU A 164 1.18 -2.35 8.21
CA GLU A 164 1.89 -2.76 9.42
C GLU A 164 2.89 -3.89 9.14
N LEU A 165 2.54 -4.86 8.29
CA LEU A 165 3.42 -5.93 7.87
C LEU A 165 4.65 -5.41 7.13
N MET A 166 4.51 -4.41 6.25
CA MET A 166 5.64 -3.74 5.60
C MET A 166 6.59 -3.10 6.62
N LEU A 167 6.03 -2.39 7.62
CA LEU A 167 6.82 -1.76 8.70
C LEU A 167 7.59 -2.80 9.52
N ARG A 168 6.92 -3.89 9.92
CA ARG A 168 7.50 -4.98 10.72
C ARG A 168 8.56 -5.77 9.97
N SER A 169 8.48 -5.80 8.64
CA SER A 169 9.40 -6.55 7.77
C SER A 169 10.58 -5.73 7.28
N ASN A 170 10.81 -4.55 7.85
CA ASN A 170 11.89 -3.63 7.49
C ASN A 170 11.89 -3.25 5.99
N VAL A 171 10.72 -3.20 5.35
CA VAL A 171 10.57 -2.57 4.03
C VAL A 171 10.72 -1.06 4.25
N ARG A 172 11.63 -0.41 3.53
CA ARG A 172 11.80 1.05 3.63
C ARG A 172 10.60 1.72 2.99
N VAL A 173 9.73 2.29 3.83
CA VAL A 173 8.48 2.93 3.37
C VAL A 173 8.30 4.33 3.94
N THR A 174 7.75 5.24 3.14
CA THR A 174 7.21 6.52 3.62
C THR A 174 5.70 6.52 3.41
N PHE A 175 4.94 6.62 4.49
CA PHE A 175 3.49 6.78 4.43
C PHE A 175 3.14 8.26 4.46
N VAL A 176 2.38 8.73 3.48
CA VAL A 176 1.97 10.13 3.34
C VAL A 176 0.46 10.22 3.30
N GLY A 177 -0.12 11.13 4.09
CA GLY A 177 -1.55 11.37 4.02
C GLY A 177 -2.04 12.53 4.88
N ASP A 178 -3.35 12.72 4.81
CA ASP A 178 -4.08 13.76 5.51
C ASP A 178 -5.37 13.23 6.11
N HIS A 179 -5.33 12.89 7.40
CA HIS A 179 -6.49 12.41 8.15
C HIS A 179 -7.71 13.36 8.12
N ARG A 180 -7.53 14.67 7.85
CA ARG A 180 -8.64 15.64 7.77
C ARG A 180 -9.42 15.53 6.46
N GLN A 181 -8.86 14.86 5.45
CA GLN A 181 -9.45 14.69 4.12
C GLN A 181 -9.87 13.24 3.82
N ALA A 182 -10.06 12.42 4.85
CA ALA A 182 -10.50 11.04 4.66
C ALA A 182 -11.92 11.02 4.08
N THR A 183 -12.00 10.94 2.75
CA THR A 183 -13.22 11.05 1.94
C THR A 183 -13.59 9.71 1.31
N PHE A 184 -12.61 8.81 1.16
CA PHE A 184 -12.80 7.48 0.61
C PHE A 184 -12.30 6.41 1.60
N ALA A 185 -12.85 5.20 1.49
CA ALA A 185 -12.35 4.03 2.19
C ALA A 185 -12.05 2.94 1.15
N THR A 186 -10.83 2.43 1.14
CA THR A 186 -10.38 1.36 0.23
C THR A 186 -11.13 0.05 0.45
N ASN A 187 -11.66 -0.15 1.67
CA ASN A 187 -12.31 -1.39 2.07
C ASN A 187 -13.42 -1.17 3.11
N ASN A 188 -14.53 -1.88 2.94
CA ASN A 188 -15.68 -1.86 3.84
C ASN A 188 -15.71 -3.01 4.87
N ALA A 189 -14.67 -3.85 4.95
CA ALA A 189 -14.55 -4.94 5.91
C ALA A 189 -14.53 -4.46 7.39
N PRO A 190 -15.18 -5.16 8.32
CA PRO A 190 -15.29 -4.74 9.73
C PRO A 190 -13.96 -4.75 10.50
N LYS A 191 -12.92 -5.38 9.95
CA LYS A 191 -11.56 -5.37 10.50
C LYS A 191 -11.06 -3.93 10.60
N ASN A 192 -10.43 -3.58 11.73
CA ASN A 192 -9.89 -2.24 11.99
C ASN A 192 -10.91 -1.09 11.84
N LYS A 193 -12.23 -1.36 11.99
CA LYS A 193 -13.27 -0.33 11.86
C LYS A 193 -13.05 0.88 12.78
N ALA A 194 -12.43 0.69 13.93
CA ALA A 194 -12.08 1.75 14.88
C ALA A 194 -11.04 2.77 14.35
N PHE A 195 -10.34 2.45 13.26
CA PHE A 195 -9.29 3.29 12.68
C PHE A 195 -9.67 3.84 11.30
N ARG A 196 -10.96 3.86 10.95
CA ARG A 196 -11.41 4.43 9.67
C ARG A 196 -11.48 5.95 9.72
N GLY A 197 -11.32 6.58 8.57
CA GLY A 197 -11.49 8.01 8.43
C GLY A 197 -10.47 8.77 9.31
N PRO A 198 -10.88 9.84 10.01
CA PRO A 198 -9.98 10.62 10.86
C PRO A 198 -9.31 9.80 11.98
N ALA A 199 -9.94 8.72 12.44
CA ALA A 199 -9.42 7.89 13.53
C ALA A 199 -8.15 7.09 13.15
N ILE A 200 -7.82 7.02 11.85
CA ILE A 200 -6.61 6.37 11.36
C ILE A 200 -5.33 6.98 11.96
N ILE A 201 -5.38 8.25 12.36
CA ILE A 201 -4.27 8.94 13.01
C ILE A 201 -3.80 8.22 14.28
N ASN A 202 -4.72 7.60 15.04
CA ASN A 202 -4.38 6.86 16.25
C ASN A 202 -3.49 5.65 15.94
N LYS A 203 -3.75 4.98 14.81
CA LYS A 203 -2.93 3.86 14.34
C LYS A 203 -1.55 4.34 13.90
N PHE A 204 -1.48 5.47 13.22
CA PHE A 204 -0.22 6.08 12.78
C PHE A 204 0.64 6.54 13.96
N GLU A 205 0.04 7.14 14.98
CA GLU A 205 0.76 7.52 16.20
C GLU A 205 1.31 6.29 16.95
N ALA A 206 0.55 5.19 17.00
CA ALA A 206 1.05 3.93 17.54
C ALA A 206 2.25 3.38 16.75
N TRP A 207 2.19 3.40 15.41
CA TRP A 207 3.30 2.97 14.56
C TRP A 207 4.53 3.87 14.67
N LYS A 208 4.36 5.19 14.77
CA LYS A 208 5.48 6.13 14.99
C LYS A 208 6.24 5.83 16.28
N LYS A 209 5.54 5.42 17.35
CA LYS A 209 6.15 5.13 18.65
C LYS A 209 6.92 3.80 18.67
N GLY A 210 6.44 2.80 17.93
CA GLY A 210 6.95 1.42 18.06
C GLY A 210 7.63 0.81 16.83
N LEU A 211 7.34 1.31 15.62
CA LEU A 211 7.72 0.65 14.36
C LEU A 211 8.51 1.55 13.39
N CYS A 212 8.40 2.87 13.52
CA CYS A 212 9.14 3.84 12.69
C CYS A 212 10.38 4.38 13.40
N CYS A 213 11.33 4.91 12.63
CA CYS A 213 12.39 5.74 13.21
C CYS A 213 11.79 7.04 13.77
N LYS A 214 12.29 7.51 14.93
CA LYS A 214 11.93 8.83 15.47
C LYS A 214 12.34 9.89 14.45
N ASN A 215 11.40 10.75 14.03
CA ASN A 215 11.73 11.89 13.18
C ASN A 215 12.76 12.76 13.91
N ARG A 216 13.94 12.96 13.32
CA ARG A 216 14.69 14.20 13.53
C ARG A 216 13.99 15.23 12.66
N GLU A 217 13.21 16.10 13.28
CA GLU A 217 12.77 17.34 12.64
C GLU A 217 14.03 18.14 12.33
N ALA A 218 14.13 18.60 11.09
CA ALA A 218 15.07 19.63 10.66
C ALA A 218 14.25 20.89 10.39
#